data_AF-A0A9E2X8P0-F1
#
_entry.id   AF-A0A9E2X8P0-F1
#
_cell.length_a   1.000
_cell.length_b   1.000
_cell.length_c   1.000
_cell.angle_alpha   90.00
_cell.angle_beta   90.00
_cell.angle_gamma   90.00
#
_symmetry.space_group_name_H-M   'P 1'
#
loop_
_entity.id
_entity.type
_entity.pdbx_description
1 polymer ?
#
loop_
_entity_poly.entity_id
_entity_poly.type
_entity_poly.pdbx_seq_one_letter_code
_entity_poly.pdbx_strand_id
1 'polypeptide(L)'
;MADCLLHPGERHDYDGKTANYPDIRLVYWAGGNPFHHHQDLNRLRRAWRHPETIIIHGPWWTATARHADIVLPATTPLERNDLGGSPRDRFVITMHKAIEPVGNSRNDFDIFRDLSRLRGELRRAA
;
A
#
# COMPACT_ATOMS: atom_id res chain seq x y z
N MET A 1 12.45 -6.72 -0.65
CA MET A 1 11.79 -6.20 0.56
C MET A 1 12.06 -7.07 1.77
N ALA A 2 11.97 -8.40 1.64
CA ALA A 2 12.23 -9.32 2.75
C ALA A 2 13.59 -9.10 3.45
N ASP A 3 14.68 -8.84 2.71
CA ASP A 3 16.00 -8.56 3.30
C ASP A 3 15.97 -7.37 4.26
N CYS A 4 15.45 -6.24 3.80
CA CYS A 4 15.35 -4.99 4.56
C CYS A 4 14.56 -5.18 5.88
N LEU A 5 13.48 -5.95 5.84
CA LEU A 5 12.66 -6.22 7.02
C LEU A 5 13.29 -7.21 8.00
N LEU A 6 14.14 -8.13 7.52
CA LEU A 6 14.79 -9.15 8.35
C LEU A 6 16.10 -8.66 8.97
N HIS A 7 16.76 -7.69 8.34
CA HIS A 7 18.14 -7.31 8.64
C HIS A 7 18.33 -5.79 8.85
N PRO A 8 17.56 -5.14 9.74
CA PRO A 8 17.72 -3.71 9.99
C PRO A 8 19.15 -3.40 10.48
N GLY A 9 19.76 -2.35 9.94
CA GLY A 9 21.12 -1.92 10.24
C GLY A 9 22.23 -2.66 9.48
N GLU A 10 21.92 -3.78 8.80
CA GLU A 10 22.91 -4.51 8.01
C GLU A 10 23.33 -3.72 6.76
N ARG A 11 24.63 -3.75 6.47
CA ARG A 11 25.23 -3.07 5.31
C ARG A 11 24.87 -3.82 4.02
N HIS A 12 24.47 -3.07 3.00
CA HIS A 12 24.26 -3.58 1.65
C HIS A 12 24.87 -2.63 0.61
N ASP A 13 25.21 -3.18 -0.54
CA ASP A 13 25.67 -2.43 -1.69
C ASP A 13 24.56 -2.41 -2.75
N TYR A 14 24.23 -1.21 -3.24
CA TYR A 14 23.22 -1.00 -4.28
C TYR A 14 23.62 0.19 -5.15
N ASP A 15 23.66 -0.03 -6.47
CA ASP A 15 23.95 1.00 -7.47
C ASP A 15 25.24 1.80 -7.18
N GLY A 16 26.31 1.08 -6.86
CA GLY A 16 27.63 1.66 -6.54
C GLY A 16 27.70 2.39 -5.19
N LYS A 17 26.63 2.34 -4.39
CA LYS A 17 26.57 2.96 -3.06
C LYS A 17 26.46 1.90 -1.99
N THR A 18 27.12 2.15 -0.87
CA THR A 18 26.91 1.39 0.35
C THR A 18 25.88 2.13 1.22
N ALA A 19 24.89 1.40 1.73
CA ALA A 19 23.95 1.89 2.73
C ALA A 19 23.62 0.79 3.74
N ASN A 20 23.00 1.16 4.86
CA ASN A 20 22.46 0.19 5.83
C ASN A 20 20.96 0.06 5.62
N TYR A 21 20.40 -1.13 5.85
CA TYR A 21 18.94 -1.29 5.83
C TYR A 21 18.28 -0.46 6.95
N PRO A 22 17.20 0.28 6.66
CA PRO A 22 16.46 1.00 7.68
C PRO A 22 15.68 0.05 8.60
N ASP A 23 15.43 0.49 9.83
CA ASP A 23 14.50 -0.16 10.74
C ASP A 23 13.05 0.23 10.40
N ILE A 24 12.42 -0.55 9.52
CA ILE A 24 11.05 -0.30 9.05
C ILE A 24 10.04 -0.81 10.09
N ARG A 25 9.42 0.13 10.81
CA ARG A 25 8.39 -0.16 11.81
C ARG A 25 6.95 -0.11 11.27
N LEU A 26 6.73 0.51 10.12
CA LEU A 26 5.40 0.62 9.50
C LEU A 26 5.45 0.29 8.01
N VAL A 27 4.48 -0.52 7.56
CA VAL A 27 4.23 -0.80 6.14
C VAL A 27 2.84 -0.31 5.77
N TYR A 28 2.77 0.60 4.80
CA TYR A 28 1.51 1.00 4.15
C TYR A 28 1.53 0.50 2.71
N TRP A 29 0.56 -0.33 2.33
CA TRP A 29 0.50 -0.93 1.00
C TRP A 29 -0.84 -0.63 0.31
N ALA A 30 -0.80 0.03 -0.85
CA ALA A 30 -1.97 0.32 -1.68
C ALA A 30 -1.82 -0.28 -3.08
N GLY A 31 -2.89 -0.87 -3.62
CA GLY A 31 -2.96 -1.26 -5.04
C GLY A 31 -2.09 -2.46 -5.46
N GLY A 32 -1.61 -3.29 -4.54
CA GLY A 32 -0.83 -4.49 -4.88
C GLY A 32 -0.92 -5.61 -3.84
N ASN A 33 -0.30 -6.74 -4.16
CA ASN A 33 -0.32 -7.95 -3.32
C ASN A 33 1.08 -8.59 -3.28
N PRO A 34 1.97 -8.21 -2.34
CA PRO A 34 3.32 -8.76 -2.21
C PRO A 34 3.34 -10.27 -1.98
N PHE A 35 2.28 -10.85 -1.41
CA PHE A 35 2.16 -12.29 -1.26
C PHE A 35 1.89 -13.04 -2.58
N HIS A 36 1.73 -12.31 -3.70
CA HIS A 36 1.62 -12.90 -5.04
C HIS A 36 2.87 -12.66 -5.91
N HIS A 37 3.53 -11.51 -5.79
CA HIS A 37 4.65 -11.15 -6.68
C HIS A 37 6.03 -11.13 -6.02
N HIS A 38 6.13 -11.21 -4.69
CA HIS A 38 7.42 -11.33 -4.01
C HIS A 38 7.93 -12.78 -4.08
N GLN A 39 9.22 -12.94 -4.32
CA GLN A 39 9.88 -14.24 -4.38
C GLN A 39 10.04 -14.84 -2.98
N ASP A 40 10.07 -16.17 -2.88
CA ASP A 40 10.14 -16.91 -1.62
C ASP A 40 9.13 -16.40 -0.56
N LEU A 41 7.88 -16.84 -0.71
CA LEU A 41 6.79 -16.45 0.19
C LEU A 41 7.00 -16.91 1.64
N ASN A 42 7.77 -17.97 1.88
CA ASN A 42 8.07 -18.43 3.23
C ASN A 42 9.00 -17.44 3.94
N ARG A 43 10.01 -16.94 3.22
CA ARG A 43 10.88 -15.88 3.73
C ARG A 43 10.14 -14.57 3.89
N LEU A 44 9.31 -14.19 2.93
CA LEU A 44 8.46 -13.00 3.04
C LEU A 44 7.57 -13.08 4.28
N ARG A 45 6.91 -14.21 4.53
CA ARG A 45 6.02 -14.39 5.69
C ARG A 45 6.76 -14.21 7.03
N ARG A 46 8.03 -14.59 7.13
CA ARG A 46 8.85 -14.31 8.32
C ARG A 46 9.13 -12.82 8.44
N ALA A 47 9.60 -12.22 7.34
CA ALA A 47 9.91 -10.79 7.25
C ALA A 47 8.69 -9.89 7.58
N TRP A 48 7.51 -10.27 7.09
CA TRP A 48 6.25 -9.55 7.25
C TRP A 48 5.75 -9.46 8.70
N ARG A 49 6.40 -10.15 9.65
CA ARG A 49 6.07 -10.08 11.09
C ARG A 49 6.92 -9.07 11.86
N HIS A 50 7.92 -8.47 11.23
CA HIS A 50 8.82 -7.52 11.88
C HIS A 50 8.24 -6.10 12.05
N PRO A 51 7.56 -5.51 11.05
CA PRO A 51 6.90 -4.22 11.24
C PRO A 51 5.88 -4.29 12.37
N GLU A 52 5.74 -3.18 13.09
CA GLU A 52 4.79 -3.05 14.20
C GLU A 52 3.38 -2.75 13.72
N THR A 53 3.24 -2.21 12.51
CA THR A 53 1.94 -1.92 11.94
C THR A 53 1.96 -2.09 10.42
N ILE A 54 0.98 -2.83 9.92
CA ILE A 54 0.78 -3.13 8.51
C ILE A 54 -0.62 -2.69 8.12
N ILE A 55 -0.67 -1.68 7.24
CA ILE A 55 -1.90 -1.09 6.72
C ILE A 55 -2.05 -1.50 5.26
N ILE A 56 -3.14 -2.19 4.95
CA ILE A 56 -3.48 -2.60 3.58
C ILE A 56 -4.66 -1.80 3.07
N HIS A 57 -4.48 -1.19 1.92
CA HIS A 57 -5.42 -0.31 1.27
C HIS A 57 -5.85 -0.94 -0.06
N GLY A 58 -7.10 -1.43 -0.13
CA GLY A 58 -7.61 -2.08 -1.33
C GLY A 58 -9.03 -2.63 -1.22
N PRO A 59 -9.64 -3.02 -2.36
CA PRO A 59 -11.03 -3.48 -2.39
C PRO A 59 -11.20 -4.99 -2.16
N TRP A 60 -10.13 -5.78 -2.12
CA TRP A 60 -10.21 -7.26 -2.06
C TRP A 60 -9.51 -7.86 -0.84
N TRP A 61 -10.11 -8.93 -0.30
CA TRP A 61 -9.53 -9.79 0.74
C TRP A 61 -8.40 -10.71 0.21
N THR A 62 -7.32 -10.09 -0.28
CA THR A 62 -6.14 -10.78 -0.79
C THR A 62 -5.31 -11.44 0.31
N ALA A 63 -4.31 -12.25 -0.07
CA ALA A 63 -3.34 -12.82 0.87
C ALA A 63 -2.63 -11.72 1.68
N THR A 64 -2.26 -10.60 1.06
CA THR A 64 -1.70 -9.45 1.78
C THR A 64 -2.68 -8.86 2.79
N ALA A 65 -3.95 -8.67 2.42
CA ALA A 65 -4.96 -8.16 3.36
C ALA A 65 -5.13 -9.08 4.58
N ARG A 66 -5.03 -10.41 4.40
CA ARG A 66 -5.07 -11.40 5.49
C ARG A 66 -3.91 -11.33 6.46
N HIS A 67 -2.82 -10.66 6.09
CA HIS A 67 -1.64 -10.45 6.94
C HIS A 67 -1.49 -8.96 7.33
N ALA A 68 -2.61 -8.22 7.36
CA ALA A 68 -2.66 -6.82 7.78
C ALA A 68 -3.11 -6.70 9.24
N ASP A 69 -2.67 -5.65 9.92
CA ASP A 69 -3.26 -5.22 11.19
C ASP A 69 -4.49 -4.35 10.93
N ILE A 70 -4.45 -3.51 9.89
CA ILE A 70 -5.52 -2.60 9.50
C ILE A 70 -5.81 -2.77 8.01
N VAL A 71 -7.08 -2.95 7.66
CA VAL A 71 -7.56 -2.96 6.27
C VAL A 71 -8.43 -1.74 6.04
N LEU A 72 -8.05 -0.91 5.08
CA LEU A 72 -8.81 0.24 4.62
C LEU A 72 -9.51 -0.13 3.30
N PRO A 73 -10.86 -0.23 3.28
CA PRO A 73 -11.59 -0.64 2.10
C PRO A 73 -11.57 0.47 1.04
N ALA A 74 -10.87 0.22 -0.06
CA ALA A 74 -10.86 1.12 -1.21
C ALA A 74 -12.02 0.83 -2.17
N THR A 75 -12.43 1.81 -2.98
CA THR A 75 -13.32 1.59 -4.13
C THR A 75 -12.61 0.87 -5.26
N THR A 76 -13.32 0.02 -5.97
CA THR A 76 -12.96 -0.46 -7.31
C THR A 76 -13.03 0.68 -8.35
N PRO A 77 -12.48 0.48 -9.56
CA PRO A 77 -12.58 1.48 -10.61
C PRO A 77 -14.01 1.78 -11.07
N LEU A 78 -14.97 0.87 -10.85
CA LEU A 78 -16.38 1.06 -11.25
C LEU A 78 -17.15 2.00 -10.32
N GLU A 79 -16.62 2.29 -9.14
CA GLU A 79 -17.28 3.10 -8.10
C GLU A 79 -16.81 4.57 -8.10
N ARG A 80 -15.97 4.97 -9.06
CA ARG A 80 -15.38 6.33 -9.15
C ARG A 80 -15.20 6.79 -10.58
N ASN A 81 -15.08 8.12 -10.75
CA ASN A 81 -14.58 8.71 -11.99
C ASN A 81 -13.05 8.80 -11.91
N ASP A 82 -12.35 8.37 -12.96
CA ASP A 82 -10.89 8.39 -13.03
C ASP A 82 -10.39 8.47 -14.48
N LEU A 83 -9.06 8.46 -14.67
CA LEU A 83 -8.40 8.37 -15.96
C LEU A 83 -7.63 7.06 -16.07
N GLY A 84 -7.83 6.34 -17.16
CA GLY A 84 -7.12 5.10 -17.50
C GLY A 84 -6.13 5.32 -18.64
N GLY A 85 -4.99 4.65 -18.56
CA GLY A 85 -4.02 4.61 -19.66
C GLY A 85 -2.74 3.86 -19.29
N SER A 86 -2.04 3.41 -20.33
CA SER A 86 -0.75 2.74 -20.29
C SER A 86 0.22 3.42 -21.27
N PRO A 87 1.55 3.33 -21.08
CA PRO A 87 2.53 3.89 -22.03
C PRO A 87 2.40 3.39 -23.48
N ARG A 88 1.66 2.29 -23.71
CA ARG A 88 1.40 1.74 -25.04
C ARG A 88 0.04 2.15 -25.63
N ASP A 89 -0.81 2.81 -24.84
CA ASP A 89 -2.11 3.26 -25.32
C ASP A 89 -1.94 4.54 -26.14
N ARG A 90 -2.68 4.62 -27.26
CA ARG A 90 -2.70 5.83 -28.11
C ARG A 90 -3.51 6.97 -27.50
N PHE A 91 -4.35 6.67 -26.51
CA PHE A 91 -5.30 7.60 -25.92
C PHE A 91 -5.37 7.39 -24.42
N VAL A 92 -5.68 8.47 -23.70
CA VAL A 92 -6.14 8.41 -22.31
C VAL A 92 -7.65 8.19 -22.33
N ILE A 93 -8.14 7.30 -21.46
CA ILE A 93 -9.54 6.92 -21.37
C ILE A 93 -10.15 7.56 -20.13
N THR A 94 -11.29 8.24 -20.29
CA THR A 94 -12.09 8.68 -19.14
C THR A 94 -12.90 7.51 -18.61
N MET A 95 -12.63 7.12 -17.38
CA MET A 95 -13.33 6.03 -16.69
C MET A 95 -14.50 6.64 -15.91
N HIS A 96 -15.72 6.41 -16.38
CA HIS A 96 -16.92 6.92 -15.72
C HIS A 96 -17.39 5.98 -14.61
N LYS A 97 -17.82 6.56 -13.50
CA LYS A 97 -18.46 5.86 -12.40
C LYS A 97 -19.70 5.11 -12.90
N ALA A 98 -19.76 3.81 -12.65
CA ALA A 98 -20.87 2.94 -13.05
C ALA A 98 -21.83 2.64 -11.91
N ILE A 99 -21.33 2.54 -10.67
CA ILE A 99 -22.13 2.26 -9.47
C ILE A 99 -21.70 3.14 -8.29
N GLU A 100 -22.54 3.25 -7.26
CA GLU A 100 -22.16 3.88 -5.99
C GLU A 100 -21.17 3.01 -5.19
N PRO A 101 -20.30 3.62 -4.35
CA PRO A 101 -19.42 2.88 -3.45
C PRO A 101 -20.18 1.89 -2.58
N VAL A 102 -19.68 0.66 -2.51
CA VAL A 102 -20.31 -0.44 -1.78
C VAL A 102 -19.85 -0.48 -0.32
N GLY A 103 -20.81 -0.55 0.59
CA GLY A 103 -20.54 -0.64 2.02
C GLY A 103 -19.82 0.61 2.53
N ASN A 104 -18.66 0.41 3.16
CA ASN A 104 -17.82 1.50 3.65
C ASN A 104 -16.61 1.75 2.73
N SER A 105 -16.65 1.28 1.48
CA SER A 105 -15.57 1.54 0.53
C SER A 105 -15.45 3.03 0.24
N ARG A 106 -14.22 3.53 0.14
CA ARG A 106 -13.94 4.93 -0.15
C ARG A 106 -12.88 5.05 -1.24
N ASN A 107 -12.93 6.12 -2.02
CA ASN A 107 -11.90 6.38 -3.02
C ASN A 107 -10.54 6.54 -2.33
N ASP A 108 -9.49 5.92 -2.89
CA ASP A 108 -8.13 5.99 -2.37
C ASP A 108 -7.71 7.44 -2.06
N PHE A 109 -8.07 8.37 -2.95
CA PHE A 109 -7.79 9.79 -2.78
C PHE A 109 -8.47 10.38 -1.53
N ASP A 110 -9.75 10.04 -1.30
CA ASP A 110 -10.50 10.54 -0.15
C ASP A 110 -9.94 9.99 1.17
N ILE A 111 -9.51 8.73 1.19
CA ILE A 111 -8.85 8.11 2.34
C ILE A 111 -7.56 8.87 2.68
N PHE A 112 -6.67 9.07 1.72
CA PHE A 112 -5.41 9.79 1.96
C PHE A 112 -5.62 11.26 2.30
N ARG A 113 -6.62 11.92 1.70
CA ARG A 113 -7.00 13.30 2.04
C ARG A 113 -7.39 13.40 3.51
N ASP A 114 -8.21 12.48 4.00
CA ASP A 114 -8.70 12.52 5.37
C ASP A 114 -7.60 12.15 6.37
N LEU A 115 -6.74 11.17 6.05
CA LEU A 115 -5.53 10.88 6.84
C LEU A 115 -4.61 12.11 6.96
N SER A 116 -4.48 12.87 5.87
CA SER A 116 -3.68 14.10 5.86
C SER A 116 -4.30 15.19 6.75
N ARG A 117 -5.64 15.31 6.77
CA ARG A 117 -6.36 16.23 7.65
C ARG A 117 -6.17 15.86 9.12
N LEU A 118 -6.33 14.58 9.46
CA LEU A 118 -6.15 14.08 10.83
C LEU A 118 -4.75 14.42 11.38
N ARG A 119 -3.71 14.25 10.56
CA ARG A 119 -2.35 14.65 10.94
C ARG A 119 -2.24 16.15 11.21
N GLY A 120 -2.93 16.98 10.42
CA GLY A 120 -2.96 18.43 10.61
C GLY A 120 -3.65 18.86 11.90
N GLU A 121 -4.69 18.13 12.33
CA GLU A 121 -5.40 18.36 13.59
C GLU A 121 -4.56 17.92 14.80
N LEU A 122 -3.94 16.74 14.73
CA LEU A 122 -3.02 16.25 15.76
C LEU A 122 -1.84 17.20 16.00
N ARG A 123 -1.34 17.84 14.94
CA ARG A 123 -0.29 18.87 15.04
C ARG A 123 -0.74 20.19 15.63
N ARG A 124 -2.04 20.51 15.63
CA ARG A 124 -2.58 21.73 16.27
C ARG A 124 -2.93 21.50 17.74
N ALA A 125 -3.15 20.24 18.13
CA ALA A 125 -3.48 19.86 19.49
C ALA A 125 -2.25 19.53 20.36
N ALA A 126 -1.06 19.45 19.76
CA ALA A 126 0.24 19.25 20.42
C ALA A 126 1.04 20.56 20.44
#